data_AF-A0A0A0DU76-F1
#
_entry.id   AF-A0A0A0DU76-F1
#
_cell.length_a   1.000
_cell.length_b   1.000
_cell.length_c   1.000
_cell.angle_alpha   90.00
_cell.angle_beta   90.00
_cell.angle_gamma   90.00
#
_symmetry.space_group_name_H-M   'P 1'
#
loop_
_entity.id
_entity.type
_entity.pdbx_description
1 polymer ?
#
loop_
_entity_poly.entity_id
_entity_poly.type
_entity_poly.pdbx_seq_one_letter_code
_entity_poly.pdbx_strand_id
1 'polypeptide(L)'
;MAQTGFKLHQVSHQSPADLAHKQLEVEKVGVIAGFLAGLPLAVGTVQEVLNAHAAPEWLVGLAMVMTVAATTSVGLRVGAALAGLMGKRH
;
A
#
# COMPACT_ATOMS: atom_id res chain seq x y z
N MET A 1 -40.47 -42.55 -2.88
CA MET A 1 -40.34 -41.17 -3.37
C MET A 1 -39.20 -40.52 -2.59
N ALA A 2 -38.00 -40.49 -3.15
CA ALA A 2 -36.80 -39.97 -2.48
C ALA A 2 -36.65 -38.48 -2.81
N GLN A 3 -36.71 -37.62 -1.79
CA GLN A 3 -36.34 -36.21 -1.88
C GLN A 3 -34.81 -36.12 -2.07
N THR A 4 -34.36 -36.00 -3.32
CA THR A 4 -33.02 -35.52 -3.63
C THR A 4 -33.01 -34.00 -3.47
N GLY A 5 -32.84 -33.56 -2.23
CA GLY A 5 -32.46 -32.18 -1.94
C GLY A 5 -31.09 -31.92 -2.53
N PHE A 6 -31.07 -31.39 -3.76
CA PHE A 6 -29.87 -30.84 -4.37
C PHE A 6 -29.28 -29.80 -3.40
N LYS A 7 -28.16 -30.15 -2.78
CA LYS A 7 -27.18 -29.20 -2.24
C LYS A 7 -26.71 -28.35 -3.42
N LEU A 8 -27.50 -27.35 -3.80
CA LEU A 8 -27.01 -26.27 -4.64
C LEU A 8 -25.93 -25.57 -3.85
N HIS A 9 -24.72 -25.64 -4.40
CA HIS A 9 -23.56 -24.85 -4.05
C HIS A 9 -23.98 -23.50 -3.47
N GLN A 10 -23.65 -23.32 -2.20
CA GLN A 10 -23.51 -22.03 -1.56
C GLN A 10 -22.36 -21.32 -2.26
N VAL A 11 -22.62 -20.76 -3.44
CA VAL A 11 -21.76 -19.77 -4.08
C VAL A 11 -21.80 -18.59 -3.13
N SER A 12 -20.76 -18.49 -2.31
CA SER A 12 -20.47 -17.37 -1.44
C SER A 12 -20.43 -16.11 -2.29
N HIS A 13 -21.56 -15.43 -2.44
CA HIS A 13 -21.64 -14.07 -2.95
C HIS A 13 -20.88 -13.21 -1.94
N GLN A 14 -19.58 -13.01 -2.16
CA GLN A 14 -18.87 -11.91 -1.50
C GLN A 14 -19.60 -10.64 -1.92
N SER A 15 -20.12 -9.91 -0.93
CA SER A 15 -20.78 -8.64 -1.19
C SER A 15 -19.78 -7.69 -1.86
N PRO A 16 -20.20 -6.86 -2.84
CA PRO A 16 -19.34 -5.80 -3.39
C PRO A 16 -18.68 -4.92 -2.31
N ALA A 17 -19.35 -4.76 -1.17
CA ALA A 17 -18.82 -4.05 -0.01
C ALA A 17 -17.62 -4.76 0.64
N ASP A 18 -17.61 -6.09 0.70
CA ASP A 18 -16.51 -6.87 1.28
C ASP A 18 -15.28 -6.84 0.36
N LEU A 19 -15.48 -6.84 -0.96
CA LEU A 19 -14.40 -6.70 -1.95
C LEU A 19 -13.78 -5.31 -1.89
N ALA A 20 -14.59 -4.25 -1.73
CA ALA A 20 -14.11 -2.88 -1.55
C ALA A 20 -13.32 -2.71 -0.25
N HIS A 21 -13.78 -3.32 0.85
CA HIS A 21 -13.05 -3.31 2.12
C HIS A 21 -11.68 -4.00 2.00
N LYS A 22 -11.64 -5.15 1.34
CA LYS A 22 -10.39 -5.91 1.14
C LYS A 22 -9.40 -5.15 0.24
N GLN A 23 -9.88 -4.41 -0.76
CA GLN A 23 -9.05 -3.54 -1.59
C GLN A 23 -8.44 -2.40 -0.74
N LEU A 24 -9.25 -1.75 0.09
CA LEU A 24 -8.81 -0.70 1.01
C LEU A 24 -7.76 -1.19 2.02
N GLU A 25 -7.87 -2.44 2.48
CA GLU A 25 -6.87 -3.05 3.37
C GLU A 25 -5.52 -3.21 2.67
N VAL A 26 -5.50 -3.72 1.44
CA VAL A 26 -4.25 -3.93 0.68
C VAL A 26 -3.59 -2.60 0.33
N GLU A 27 -4.38 -1.57 -0.02
CA GLU A 27 -3.87 -0.22 -0.25
C GLU A 27 -3.23 0.37 1.02
N LYS A 28 -3.87 0.20 2.19
CA LYS A 28 -3.30 0.64 3.48
C LYS A 28 -1.98 -0.06 3.80
N VAL A 29 -1.88 -1.37 3.55
CA VAL A 29 -0.62 -2.10 3.73
C VAL A 29 0.47 -1.54 2.82
N GLY A 30 0.14 -1.21 1.57
CA GLY A 30 1.05 -0.54 0.64
C GLY A 30 1.57 0.81 1.17
N VAL A 31 0.69 1.64 1.74
CA VAL A 31 1.06 2.93 2.37
C VAL A 31 2.04 2.72 3.51
N ILE A 32 1.71 1.80 4.42
CA ILE A 32 2.52 1.51 5.61
C ILE A 32 3.89 0.99 5.19
N ALA A 33 3.95 0.05 4.24
CA ALA A 33 5.21 -0.46 3.71
C ALA A 33 6.06 0.66 3.07
N GLY A 34 5.44 1.52 2.25
CA GLY A 34 6.11 2.65 1.62
C GLY A 34 6.64 3.68 2.62
N PHE A 35 5.90 3.93 3.71
CA PHE A 35 6.33 4.81 4.79
C PHE A 35 7.47 4.19 5.61
N LEU A 36 7.35 2.91 5.99
CA LEU A 36 8.37 2.19 6.75
C LEU A 36 9.69 2.07 5.98
N ALA A 37 9.66 1.98 4.65
CA ALA A 37 10.85 2.05 3.83
C ALA A 37 11.37 3.49 3.66
N GLY A 38 10.47 4.46 3.52
CA GLY A 38 10.80 5.86 3.30
C GLY A 38 11.49 6.54 4.47
N LEU A 39 11.09 6.23 5.70
CA LEU A 39 11.62 6.89 6.89
C LEU A 39 13.11 6.61 7.14
N PRO A 40 13.58 5.35 7.09
CA PRO A 40 15.01 5.05 7.16
C PRO A 40 15.80 5.64 5.98
N LEU A 41 15.22 5.68 4.79
CA LEU A 41 15.83 6.33 3.61
C LEU A 41 16.02 7.84 3.85
N ALA A 42 15.00 8.52 4.35
CA ALA A 42 15.04 9.96 4.61
C ALA A 42 16.04 10.31 5.73
N VAL A 43 15.99 9.60 6.85
CA VAL A 43 16.83 9.87 8.04
C VAL A 43 18.27 9.39 7.86
N GLY A 44 18.46 8.24 7.23
CA GLY A 44 19.80 7.70 6.98
C GLY A 44 20.44 8.38 5.78
N THR A 45 19.98 8.04 4.57
CA THR A 45 20.70 8.41 3.35
C THR A 45 20.53 9.87 2.95
N VAL A 46 19.31 10.41 2.94
CA VAL A 46 19.04 11.75 2.40
C VAL A 46 19.62 12.82 3.32
N GLN A 47 19.41 12.68 4.62
CA GLN A 47 19.97 13.59 5.60
C GLN A 47 21.50 13.57 5.58
N GLU A 48 22.13 12.39 5.56
CA GLU A 48 23.59 12.28 5.51
C GLU A 48 24.17 12.92 4.24
N VAL A 49 23.58 12.64 3.07
CA VAL A 49 24.02 13.22 1.80
C VAL A 49 23.90 14.74 1.81
N LEU A 50 22.77 15.29 2.25
CA LEU A 50 22.56 16.74 2.25
C LEU A 50 23.45 17.45 3.27
N ASN A 51 23.65 16.85 4.45
CA ASN A 51 24.57 17.38 5.45
C ASN A 51 26.03 17.33 4.98
N ALA A 52 26.43 16.28 4.26
CA ALA A 52 27.76 16.17 3.66
C ALA A 52 28.04 17.28 2.62
N HIS A 53 27.00 17.87 2.04
CA HIS A 53 27.09 19.00 1.11
C HIS A 53 26.78 20.36 1.75
N ALA A 54 26.74 20.42 3.10
CA ALA A 54 26.39 21.63 3.85
C ALA A 54 25.09 22.29 3.38
N ALA A 55 24.09 21.47 3.00
CA ALA A 55 22.80 21.97 2.57
C ALA A 55 22.11 22.74 3.71
N PRO A 56 21.35 23.80 3.40
CA PRO A 56 20.62 24.54 4.41
C PRO A 56 19.47 23.70 5.01
N GLU A 57 19.22 23.85 6.31
CA GLU A 57 18.25 23.04 7.08
C GLU A 57 16.84 22.99 6.49
N TRP A 58 16.37 24.10 5.93
CA TRP A 58 15.04 24.15 5.29
C TRP A 58 14.97 23.19 4.09
N LEU A 59 16.07 23.03 3.36
CA LEU A 59 16.17 22.16 2.19
C LEU A 59 16.28 20.69 2.62
N VAL A 60 17.01 20.43 3.71
CA VAL A 60 17.06 19.10 4.35
C VAL A 60 15.67 18.66 4.76
N GLY A 61 14.93 19.51 5.49
CA GLY A 61 13.56 19.21 5.91
C GLY A 61 12.63 18.95 4.72
N LEU A 62 12.71 19.77 3.68
CA LEU A 62 11.89 19.63 2.47
C LEU A 62 12.22 18.32 1.72
N ALA A 63 13.50 17.97 1.60
CA ALA A 63 13.93 16.72 0.98
C ALA A 63 13.48 15.49 1.77
N MET A 64 13.53 15.53 3.10
CA MET A 64 13.04 14.44 3.95
C MET A 64 11.54 14.23 3.74
N VAL A 65 10.74 15.30 3.78
CA VAL A 65 9.29 15.24 3.53
C VAL A 65 9.01 14.68 2.15
N MET A 66 9.70 15.17 1.12
CA MET A 66 9.52 14.71 -0.27
C MET A 66 9.91 13.25 -0.45
N THR A 67 10.95 12.79 0.23
CA THR A 67 11.39 11.39 0.20
C THR A 67 10.31 10.47 0.74
N VAL A 68 9.79 10.78 1.94
CA VAL A 68 8.72 9.99 2.56
C VAL A 68 7.45 10.04 1.71
N ALA A 69 7.06 11.22 1.21
CA ALA A 69 5.89 11.37 0.35
C ALA A 69 6.03 10.54 -0.94
N ALA A 70 7.21 10.55 -1.57
CA ALA A 70 7.48 9.79 -2.78
C ALA A 70 7.40 8.28 -2.53
N THR A 71 8.05 7.77 -1.48
CA THR A 71 8.04 6.33 -1.19
C THR A 71 6.66 5.85 -0.75
N THR A 72 5.91 6.66 0.02
CA THR A 72 4.52 6.36 0.37
C THR A 72 3.62 6.38 -0.86
N SER A 73 3.80 7.33 -1.79
CA SER A 73 3.05 7.35 -3.05
C SER A 73 3.35 6.11 -3.91
N VAL A 74 4.60 5.64 -3.93
CA VAL A 74 4.95 4.39 -4.62
C VAL A 74 4.30 3.20 -3.94
N GLY A 75 4.36 3.13 -2.60
CA GLY A 75 3.70 2.08 -1.82
C GLY A 75 2.20 2.00 -2.07
N LEU A 76 1.52 3.14 -2.14
CA LEU A 76 0.11 3.26 -2.53
C LEU A 76 -0.15 2.68 -3.92
N ARG A 77 0.64 3.07 -4.92
CA ARG A 77 0.48 2.61 -6.32
C ARG A 77 0.70 1.11 -6.44
N VAL A 78 1.72 0.58 -5.76
CA VAL A 78 2.02 -0.86 -5.74
C VAL A 78 0.92 -1.63 -5.00
N GLY A 79 0.46 -1.13 -3.85
CA GLY A 79 -0.66 -1.71 -3.11
C GLY A 79 -1.94 -1.77 -3.95
N ALA A 80 -2.29 -0.68 -4.62
CA ALA A 80 -3.45 -0.63 -5.52
C ALA A 80 -3.30 -1.60 -6.71
N ALA A 81 -2.11 -1.70 -7.32
CA ALA A 81 -1.86 -2.64 -8.40
C ALA A 81 -1.97 -4.10 -7.95
N LEU A 82 -1.45 -4.43 -6.77
CA LEU A 82 -1.56 -5.77 -6.17
C LEU A 82 -3.00 -6.12 -5.81
N ALA A 83 -3.76 -5.16 -5.26
CA ALA A 83 -5.17 -5.33 -4.97
C ALA A 83 -5.98 -5.60 -6.25
N GLY A 84 -5.70 -4.86 -7.33
CA GLY A 84 -6.29 -5.08 -8.65
C GLY A 84 -5.95 -6.44 -9.28
N LEU A 85 -4.71 -6.93 -9.08
CA LEU A 85 -4.30 -8.27 -9.53
C LEU A 85 -4.98 -9.39 -8.73
N MET A 86 -5.13 -9.21 -7.41
CA MET A 86 -5.82 -10.16 -6.54
C MET A 86 -7.34 -10.21 -6.82
N GLY A 87 -7.95 -9.06 -7.13
CA GLY A 87 -9.36 -9.00 -7.52
C GLY A 87 -9.66 -9.65 -8.88
N LYS A 88 -8.66 -9.79 -9.76
CA LYS A 88 -8.82 -10.40 -11.10
C LYS A 88 -8.64 -11.93 -11.11
N ARG A 89 -8.18 -12.52 -10.01
CA ARG A 89 -7.96 -13.98 -9.83
C ARG A 89 -9.12 -14.70 -9.12
N HIS A 90 -10.16 -13.98 -8.74
CA HIS A 90 -11.42 -14.51 -8.19
C HIS A 90 -12.54 -14.32 -9.21
#